data_AF-A0A1B6K9F3-F1
#
_entry.id   AF-A0A1B6K9F3-F1
#
_cell.length_a   1.000
_cell.length_b   1.000
_cell.length_c   1.000
_cell.angle_alpha   90.00
_cell.angle_beta   90.00
_cell.angle_gamma   90.00
#
_symmetry.space_group_name_H-M   'P 1'
#
loop_
_entity.id
_entity.type
_entity.pdbx_description
1 polymer ?
#
loop_
_entity_poly.entity_id
_entity_poly.type
_entity_poly.pdbx_seq_one_letter_code
_entity_poly.pdbx_strand_id
1 'polypeptide(L)'
;MSFQASLTVVCLFSVTLFTSLQCTKYLLEVEDFKKLDEKIASFLKDPSKEGWESNLKEIEFFDNSLKNMIKTLNATFDGLTKEYFRKAEKFVNSGKPVFIDTDVVELEVQPRIEVTDDQLQRLYWLRLYSEQDWEMLIDMVTLKKQIEIMLP
;
A
#
# COMPACT_ATOMS: atom_id res chain seq x y z
N MET A 1 15.50 -10.88 -59.49
CA MET A 1 16.15 -9.75 -58.79
C MET A 1 15.06 -8.90 -58.17
N SER A 2 14.46 -9.27 -57.03
CA SER A 2 14.93 -9.10 -55.64
C SER A 2 15.33 -7.65 -55.30
N PHE A 3 14.42 -6.86 -54.73
CA PHE A 3 14.45 -6.51 -53.30
C PHE A 3 13.18 -5.76 -52.89
N GLN A 4 12.54 -6.29 -51.85
CA GLN A 4 11.34 -5.76 -51.19
C GLN A 4 11.64 -4.49 -50.39
N ALA A 5 10.58 -3.70 -50.22
CA ALA A 5 10.19 -2.99 -49.00
C ALA A 5 11.31 -2.35 -48.16
N SER A 6 11.46 -1.02 -48.25
CA SER A 6 12.20 -0.25 -47.24
C SER A 6 11.78 1.22 -47.28
N LEU A 7 10.52 1.54 -47.00
CA LEU A 7 10.15 2.93 -46.67
C LEU A 7 8.94 3.07 -45.74
N THR A 8 8.71 2.07 -44.89
CA THR A 8 7.67 2.07 -43.85
C THR A 8 8.22 1.55 -42.51
N VAL A 9 9.40 2.04 -42.09
CA VAL A 9 10.00 1.64 -40.81
C VAL A 9 10.43 2.83 -39.94
N VAL A 10 9.90 4.04 -40.19
CA VAL A 10 10.25 5.22 -39.34
C VAL A 10 9.07 5.73 -38.50
N CYS A 11 7.84 5.26 -38.72
CA CYS A 11 6.66 5.75 -37.98
C CYS A 11 6.12 4.80 -36.90
N LEU A 12 6.87 3.77 -36.49
CA LEU A 12 6.43 2.81 -35.44
C LEU A 12 7.25 2.86 -34.14
N PHE A 13 8.21 3.78 -34.02
CA PHE A 13 8.96 4.01 -32.77
C PHE A 13 8.41 5.16 -31.91
N SER A 14 7.24 5.71 -32.24
CA SER A 14 6.60 6.80 -31.50
C SER A 14 5.42 6.37 -30.62
N VAL A 15 5.15 5.07 -30.49
CA VAL A 15 4.10 4.54 -29.64
C VAL A 15 4.69 3.37 -28.87
N THR A 16 4.69 3.43 -27.53
CA THR A 16 5.14 2.42 -26.54
C THR A 16 6.46 2.66 -25.77
N LEU A 17 6.90 3.90 -25.59
CA LEU A 17 7.67 4.27 -24.38
C LEU A 17 6.98 5.35 -23.54
N PHE A 18 5.65 5.33 -23.53
CA PHE A 18 4.85 5.83 -22.40
C PHE A 18 4.64 4.65 -21.43
N THR A 19 5.71 4.00 -20.97
CA THR A 19 5.62 3.23 -19.73
C THR A 19 5.54 4.24 -18.60
N SER A 20 4.31 4.70 -18.38
CA SER A 20 3.78 5.02 -17.06
C SER A 20 4.84 5.43 -16.05
N LEU A 21 5.29 6.68 -16.12
CA LEU A 21 5.56 7.43 -14.90
C LEU A 21 4.20 7.63 -14.22
N GLN A 22 3.57 6.54 -13.75
CA GLN A 22 2.57 6.65 -12.73
C GLN A 22 3.37 7.12 -11.52
N CYS A 23 3.36 8.43 -11.30
CA CYS A 23 3.66 8.98 -9.99
C CYS A 23 2.60 8.35 -9.09
N THR A 24 2.93 7.20 -8.48
CA THR A 24 2.00 6.46 -7.65
C THR A 24 1.66 7.39 -6.50
N LYS A 25 0.46 7.99 -6.56
CA LYS A 25 0.00 8.90 -5.53
C LYS A 25 -0.31 8.05 -4.31
N TYR A 26 0.61 8.01 -3.35
CA TYR A 26 0.41 7.33 -2.07
C TYR A 26 -0.82 7.90 -1.35
N LEU A 27 -1.42 7.07 -0.50
CA LEU A 27 -2.51 7.51 0.36
C LEU A 27 -2.01 8.58 1.33
N LEU A 28 -2.86 9.58 1.56
CA LEU A 28 -2.58 10.72 2.44
C LEU A 28 -3.74 10.97 3.41
N GLU A 29 -4.97 10.83 2.93
CA GLU A 29 -6.17 11.09 3.71
C GLU A 29 -6.61 9.84 4.47
N VAL A 30 -7.07 10.03 5.71
CA VAL A 30 -7.51 8.95 6.61
C VAL A 30 -8.65 8.15 5.99
N GLU A 31 -9.57 8.84 5.30
CA GLU A 31 -10.73 8.24 4.66
C GLU A 31 -10.34 7.29 3.53
N ASP A 32 -9.24 7.56 2.82
CA ASP A 32 -8.78 6.70 1.74
C ASP A 32 -8.11 5.44 2.29
N PHE A 33 -7.36 5.56 3.38
CA PHE A 33 -6.86 4.39 4.13
C PHE A 33 -7.99 3.52 4.63
N LYS A 34 -9.03 4.11 5.25
CA LYS A 34 -10.19 3.37 5.77
C LYS A 34 -10.95 2.62 4.68
N LYS A 35 -11.23 3.27 3.55
CA LYS A 35 -11.90 2.61 2.42
C LYS A 35 -11.11 1.43 1.88
N LEU A 36 -9.79 1.57 1.80
CA LEU A 36 -8.93 0.49 1.33
C LEU A 36 -8.85 -0.66 2.35
N ASP A 37 -8.71 -0.34 3.65
CA ASP A 37 -8.74 -1.32 4.74
C ASP A 37 -10.05 -2.12 4.75
N GLU A 38 -11.20 -1.45 4.68
CA GLU A 38 -12.52 -2.10 4.62
C GLU A 38 -12.64 -3.05 3.42
N LYS A 39 -12.13 -2.62 2.26
CA LYS A 39 -12.13 -3.45 1.05
C LYS A 39 -11.25 -4.70 1.22
N ILE A 40 -10.03 -4.53 1.73
CA ILE A 40 -9.11 -5.64 1.97
C ILE A 40 -9.72 -6.60 3.01
N ALA A 41 -10.19 -6.09 4.15
CA ALA A 41 -10.78 -6.91 5.20
C ALA A 41 -12.02 -7.68 4.72
N SER A 42 -12.84 -7.08 3.85
CA SER A 42 -13.95 -7.77 3.19
C SER A 42 -13.48 -8.93 2.32
N PHE A 43 -12.44 -8.70 1.50
CA PHE A 43 -11.82 -9.74 0.68
C PHE A 43 -11.22 -10.87 1.53
N LEU A 44 -10.54 -10.57 2.63
CA LEU A 44 -9.94 -11.60 3.49
C LEU A 44 -11.00 -12.49 4.14
N LYS A 45 -12.20 -11.95 4.43
CA LYS A 45 -13.33 -12.71 4.97
C LYS A 45 -13.98 -13.64 3.94
N ASP A 46 -14.02 -13.23 2.68
CA ASP A 46 -14.61 -14.03 1.60
C ASP A 46 -13.76 -13.95 0.31
N PRO A 47 -12.62 -14.65 0.26
CA PRO A 47 -11.67 -14.50 -0.83
C PRO A 47 -12.14 -15.21 -2.10
N SER A 48 -11.85 -14.62 -3.25
CA SER A 48 -12.12 -15.20 -4.58
C SER A 48 -10.82 -15.37 -5.37
N LYS A 49 -10.75 -16.42 -6.20
CA LYS A 49 -9.56 -16.70 -7.03
C LYS A 49 -9.23 -15.55 -7.98
N GLU A 50 -10.24 -15.04 -8.68
CA GLU A 50 -10.08 -13.94 -9.64
C GLU A 50 -9.65 -12.63 -8.96
N GLY A 51 -10.09 -12.40 -7.72
CA GLY A 51 -9.74 -11.21 -6.95
C GLY A 51 -8.40 -11.29 -6.24
N TRP A 52 -7.81 -12.48 -6.08
CA TRP A 52 -6.69 -12.70 -5.16
C TRP A 52 -5.49 -11.78 -5.43
N GLU A 53 -4.93 -11.85 -6.64
CA GLU A 53 -3.73 -11.07 -6.98
C GLU A 53 -3.99 -9.56 -6.95
N SER A 54 -5.19 -9.13 -7.36
CA SER A 54 -5.57 -7.71 -7.29
C SER A 54 -5.60 -7.21 -5.85
N ASN A 55 -6.15 -8.01 -4.92
CA ASN A 55 -6.23 -7.63 -3.52
C ASN A 55 -4.86 -7.69 -2.83
N LEU A 56 -3.97 -8.62 -3.19
CA LEU A 56 -2.58 -8.61 -2.70
C LEU A 56 -1.85 -7.31 -3.09
N LYS A 57 -2.04 -6.84 -4.32
CA LYS A 57 -1.47 -5.55 -4.77
C LYS A 57 -2.07 -4.35 -4.02
N GLU A 58 -3.31 -4.45 -3.59
CA GLU A 58 -3.95 -3.42 -2.77
C GLU A 58 -3.37 -3.37 -1.35
N ILE A 59 -3.08 -4.52 -0.76
CA ILE A 59 -2.33 -4.59 0.51
C ILE A 59 -0.92 -4.01 0.32
N GLU A 60 -0.21 -4.37 -0.74
CA GLU A 60 1.10 -3.78 -1.06
C GLU A 60 1.03 -2.26 -1.24
N PHE A 61 -0.02 -1.75 -1.88
CA PHE A 61 -0.21 -0.31 -2.05
C PHE A 61 -0.51 0.39 -0.71
N PHE A 62 -1.30 -0.24 0.16
CA PHE A 62 -1.54 0.22 1.52
C PHE A 62 -0.22 0.32 2.30
N ASP A 63 0.56 -0.77 2.31
CA ASP A 63 1.84 -0.91 2.98
C ASP A 63 2.87 0.13 2.50
N ASN A 64 3.00 0.30 1.19
CA ASN A 64 3.87 1.33 0.62
C ASN A 64 3.41 2.75 0.98
N SER A 65 2.10 2.98 1.13
CA SER A 65 1.57 4.27 1.59
C SER A 65 1.90 4.54 3.06
N LEU A 66 1.83 3.51 3.93
CA LEU A 66 2.32 3.59 5.32
C LEU A 66 3.80 3.94 5.38
N LYS A 67 4.65 3.21 4.64
CA LYS A 67 6.10 3.46 4.56
C LYS A 67 6.41 4.87 4.10
N ASN A 68 5.66 5.36 3.10
CA ASN A 68 5.81 6.74 2.64
C ASN A 68 5.46 7.74 3.75
N MET A 69 4.39 7.48 4.52
CA MET A 69 4.02 8.32 5.66
C MET A 69 5.10 8.38 6.73
N ILE A 70 5.63 7.23 7.13
CA ILE A 70 6.74 7.11 8.09
C ILE A 70 7.96 7.88 7.57
N LYS A 71 8.34 7.68 6.31
CA LYS A 71 9.48 8.36 5.68
C LYS A 71 9.30 9.87 5.65
N THR A 72 8.12 10.37 5.28
CA THR A 72 7.83 11.81 5.25
C THR A 72 7.90 12.42 6.64
N LEU A 73 7.36 11.74 7.66
CA LEU A 73 7.47 12.18 9.05
C LEU A 73 8.93 12.23 9.51
N ASN A 74 9.73 11.21 9.18
CA ASN A 74 11.13 11.13 9.58
C ASN A 74 12.02 12.18 8.89
N ALA A 75 11.68 12.57 7.65
CA ALA A 75 12.55 13.40 6.81
C ALA A 75 12.49 14.91 7.10
N THR A 76 11.57 15.42 7.93
CA THR A 76 11.29 16.87 7.97
C THR A 76 11.62 17.58 9.27
N PHE A 77 12.30 18.73 9.11
CA PHE A 77 12.54 19.77 10.12
C PHE A 77 11.21 20.42 10.56
N ASP A 78 11.16 20.84 11.83
CA ASP A 78 9.97 21.39 12.47
C ASP A 78 9.36 22.57 11.68
N GLY A 79 8.05 22.46 11.38
CA GLY A 79 7.24 23.51 10.77
C GLY A 79 6.62 23.15 9.41
N LEU A 80 7.37 22.52 8.50
CA LEU A 80 6.91 22.28 7.12
C LEU A 80 5.93 21.10 6.96
N THR A 81 5.89 20.19 7.93
CA THR A 81 5.03 18.99 7.90
C THR A 81 3.98 18.98 8.99
N LYS A 82 3.67 20.11 9.62
CA LYS A 82 2.66 20.17 10.67
C LYS A 82 1.30 19.64 10.19
N GLU A 83 0.85 20.01 8.99
CA GLU A 83 -0.38 19.46 8.42
C GLU A 83 -0.29 17.95 8.18
N TYR A 84 0.85 17.49 7.64
CA TYR A 84 1.09 16.06 7.39
C TYR A 84 1.08 15.25 8.69
N PHE A 85 1.75 15.75 9.73
CA PHE A 85 1.75 15.18 11.07
C PHE A 85 0.33 15.11 11.63
N ARG A 86 -0.50 16.15 11.49
CA ARG A 86 -1.91 16.08 11.92
C ARG A 86 -2.71 15.01 11.18
N LYS A 87 -2.43 14.76 9.90
CA LYS A 87 -3.07 13.66 9.14
C LYS A 87 -2.62 12.30 9.68
N ALA A 88 -1.33 12.10 9.90
CA ALA A 88 -0.81 10.87 10.50
C ALA A 88 -1.35 10.64 11.93
N GLU A 89 -1.41 11.69 12.75
CA GLU A 89 -2.00 11.64 14.10
C GLU A 89 -3.48 11.24 14.04
N LYS A 90 -4.26 11.85 13.14
CA LYS A 90 -5.67 11.46 12.93
C LYS A 90 -5.79 10.00 12.48
N PHE A 91 -4.88 9.52 11.63
CA PHE A 91 -4.90 8.15 11.18
C PHE A 91 -4.61 7.16 12.32
N VAL A 92 -3.55 7.40 13.09
CA VAL A 92 -3.23 6.59 14.29
C VAL A 92 -4.38 6.58 15.28
N ASN A 93 -4.99 7.74 15.55
CA ASN A 93 -6.15 7.85 16.45
C ASN A 93 -7.40 7.16 15.91
N SER A 94 -7.45 6.83 14.62
CA SER A 94 -8.57 6.11 14.02
C SER A 94 -8.54 4.59 14.26
N GLY A 95 -7.45 4.08 14.84
CA GLY A 95 -7.28 2.67 15.19
C GLY A 95 -6.42 1.90 14.20
N LYS A 96 -5.97 0.71 14.63
CA LYS A 96 -5.20 -0.23 13.80
C LYS A 96 -6.03 -0.67 12.58
N PRO A 97 -5.44 -0.74 11.37
CA PRO A 97 -6.11 -1.29 10.19
C PRO A 97 -6.63 -2.70 10.46
N VAL A 98 -7.91 -2.93 10.17
CA VAL A 98 -8.65 -4.15 10.50
C VAL A 98 -8.08 -5.37 9.75
N PHE A 99 -7.62 -5.18 8.51
CA PHE A 99 -7.09 -6.28 7.70
C PHE A 99 -5.86 -6.95 8.33
N ILE A 100 -5.08 -6.22 9.14
CA ILE A 100 -3.88 -6.75 9.79
C ILE A 100 -4.26 -7.90 10.73
N ASP A 101 -5.36 -7.75 11.48
CA ASP A 101 -5.85 -8.74 12.45
C ASP A 101 -6.94 -9.65 11.88
N THR A 102 -7.30 -9.51 10.61
CA THR A 102 -8.35 -10.34 10.00
C THR A 102 -7.83 -11.74 9.70
N ASP A 103 -8.39 -12.74 10.38
CA ASP A 103 -8.06 -14.15 10.15
C ASP A 103 -8.48 -14.62 8.76
N VAL A 104 -7.61 -15.40 8.12
CA VAL A 104 -7.89 -16.12 6.87
C VAL A 104 -7.80 -17.60 7.18
N VAL A 105 -8.92 -18.31 7.08
CA VAL A 105 -8.99 -19.73 7.41
C VAL A 105 -8.39 -20.55 6.27
N GLU A 106 -7.08 -20.81 6.33
CA GLU A 106 -6.31 -21.50 5.29
C GLU A 106 -6.95 -22.80 4.80
N LEU A 107 -7.40 -23.62 5.76
CA LEU A 107 -8.00 -24.94 5.54
C LEU A 107 -9.31 -24.86 4.73
N GLU A 108 -9.96 -23.70 4.71
CA GLU A 108 -11.18 -23.46 3.94
C GLU A 108 -10.86 -22.75 2.62
N VAL A 109 -9.87 -21.86 2.62
CA VAL A 109 -9.54 -21.01 1.47
C VAL A 109 -8.75 -21.76 0.40
N GLN A 110 -7.70 -22.52 0.77
CA GLN A 110 -6.87 -23.24 -0.22
C GLN A 110 -7.70 -24.22 -1.08
N PRO A 111 -8.59 -25.07 -0.51
CA PRO A 111 -9.39 -25.99 -1.31
C PRO A 111 -10.49 -25.30 -2.12
N ARG A 112 -11.03 -24.17 -1.63
CA ARG A 112 -12.18 -23.48 -2.25
C ARG A 112 -11.78 -22.65 -3.45
N ILE A 113 -10.63 -21.99 -3.40
CA ILE A 113 -10.20 -21.04 -4.45
C ILE A 113 -8.87 -21.38 -5.10
N GLU A 114 -8.28 -22.53 -4.77
CA GLU A 114 -7.06 -23.08 -5.39
C GLU A 114 -5.87 -22.09 -5.35
N VAL A 115 -5.69 -21.43 -4.20
CA VAL A 115 -4.54 -20.55 -3.95
C VAL A 115 -3.33 -21.39 -3.56
N THR A 116 -2.16 -21.05 -4.10
CA THR A 116 -0.91 -21.78 -3.82
C THR A 116 -0.33 -21.40 -2.45
N ASP A 117 0.54 -22.25 -1.91
CA ASP A 117 1.28 -21.95 -0.67
C ASP A 117 2.08 -20.64 -0.79
N ASP A 118 2.73 -20.39 -1.93
CA ASP A 118 3.48 -19.14 -2.17
C ASP A 118 2.57 -17.90 -2.11
N GLN A 119 1.36 -17.99 -2.65
CA GLN A 119 0.39 -16.90 -2.65
C GLN A 119 -0.15 -16.61 -1.25
N LEU A 120 -0.40 -17.67 -0.47
CA LEU A 120 -0.79 -17.56 0.93
C LEU A 120 0.35 -17.01 1.80
N GLN A 121 1.57 -17.49 1.55
CA GLN A 121 2.78 -17.00 2.22
C GLN A 121 3.02 -15.52 1.93
N ARG A 122 2.79 -15.05 0.70
CA ARG A 122 2.85 -13.61 0.36
C ARG A 122 1.85 -12.80 1.16
N LEU A 123 0.61 -13.28 1.31
CA LEU A 123 -0.37 -12.61 2.17
C LEU A 123 0.13 -12.49 3.62
N TYR A 124 0.75 -13.55 4.18
CA TYR A 124 1.31 -13.50 5.53
C TYR A 124 2.43 -12.50 5.68
N TRP A 125 3.37 -12.48 4.72
CA TRP A 125 4.43 -11.48 4.71
C TRP A 125 3.86 -10.07 4.67
N LEU A 126 2.87 -9.81 3.81
CA LEU A 126 2.26 -8.49 3.69
C LEU A 126 1.57 -8.05 4.99
N ARG A 127 0.84 -8.94 5.65
CA ARG A 127 0.22 -8.65 6.96
C ARG A 127 1.27 -8.35 8.02
N LEU A 128 2.32 -9.17 8.09
CA LEU A 128 3.41 -9.00 9.05
C LEU A 128 4.15 -7.66 8.84
N TYR A 129 4.46 -7.30 7.60
CA TYR A 129 5.12 -6.02 7.31
C TYR A 129 4.22 -4.84 7.63
N SER A 130 2.93 -4.91 7.25
CA SER A 130 1.98 -3.84 7.58
C SER A 130 1.77 -3.67 9.09
N GLU A 131 1.85 -4.75 9.88
CA GLU A 131 1.86 -4.66 11.34
C GLU A 131 3.09 -3.91 11.87
N GLN A 132 4.28 -4.30 11.41
CA GLN A 132 5.53 -3.66 11.82
C GLN A 132 5.57 -2.17 11.44
N ASP A 133 5.15 -1.82 10.23
CA ASP A 133 5.09 -0.43 9.78
C ASP A 133 4.02 0.36 10.54
N TRP A 134 2.90 -0.27 10.90
CA TRP A 134 1.89 0.36 11.75
C TRP A 134 2.43 0.71 13.15
N GLU A 135 3.12 -0.22 13.81
CA GLU A 135 3.77 0.04 15.11
C GLU A 135 4.80 1.16 15.00
N MET A 136 5.63 1.15 13.96
CA MET A 136 6.61 2.20 13.70
C MET A 136 5.94 3.58 13.48
N LEU A 137 4.79 3.62 12.81
CA LEU A 137 4.03 4.86 12.64
C LEU A 137 3.52 5.41 13.98
N ILE A 138 3.01 4.54 14.86
CA ILE A 138 2.57 4.92 16.21
C ILE A 138 3.73 5.55 17.00
N ASP A 139 4.89 4.90 17.00
CA ASP A 139 6.08 5.39 17.70
C ASP A 139 6.50 6.76 17.18
N MET A 140 6.52 6.93 15.85
CA MET A 140 6.86 8.20 15.20
C MET A 140 5.89 9.33 15.55
N VAL A 141 4.59 9.05 15.51
CA VAL A 141 3.55 10.04 15.87
C VAL A 141 3.68 10.42 17.35
N THR A 142 3.92 9.44 18.22
CA THR A 142 4.07 9.65 19.67
C THR A 142 5.29 10.51 19.97
N LEU A 143 6.44 10.20 19.38
CA LEU A 143 7.68 10.95 19.55
C LEU A 143 7.51 12.41 19.09
N LYS A 144 6.94 12.63 17.89
CA LYS A 144 6.71 13.99 17.38
C LYS A 144 5.75 14.79 18.25
N LYS A 145 4.71 14.16 18.79
CA LYS A 145 3.78 14.80 19.72
C LYS A 145 4.48 15.27 21.00
N GLN A 146 5.40 14.46 21.53
CA GLN A 146 6.21 14.85 22.69
C GLN A 146 7.12 16.03 22.37
N ILE A 147 7.76 16.04 21.20
CA ILE A 147 8.62 17.14 20.75
C ILE A 147 7.81 18.45 20.62
N GLU A 148 6.62 18.42 20.01
CA GLU A 148 5.73 19.60 19.90
C GLU A 148 5.33 20.18 21.27
N ILE A 149 5.18 19.33 22.30
CA ILE A 149 4.84 19.78 23.66
C ILE A 149 6.06 20.41 24.36
N MET A 150 7.27 19.93 24.05
CA MET A 150 8.51 20.37 24.69
C MET A 150 9.11 21.63 24.06
N LEU A 151 8.78 21.95 22.81
CA LEU A 151 9.23 23.16 22.13
C LEU A 151 8.19 24.30 22.31
N PRO A 152 8.50 25.37 23.07
CA PRO A 152 7.57 26.48 23.35
C PRO A 152 7.25 27.37 22.15
#